data_AF-A0A1W9LLB4-F1
#
_entry.id   AF-A0A1W9LLB4-F1
#
_cell.length_a   1.000
_cell.length_b   1.000
_cell.length_c   1.000
_cell.angle_alpha   90.00
_cell.angle_beta   90.00
_cell.angle_gamma   90.00
#
_symmetry.space_group_name_H-M   'P 1'
#
loop_
_entity.id
_entity.type
_entity.pdbx_description
1 polymer ?
#
loop_
_entity_poly.entity_id
_entity_poly.type
_entity_poly.pdbx_seq_one_letter_code
_entity_poly.pdbx_strand_id
1 'polypeptide(L)'
;MSESAPGKSHVWAEIREPEMVLEQEGENQQTVVLKSVNLAWNPAESRYESEYAAFMKSGKYSLFFYAKGENGVISPFVKESLYKAEAGMPGDVNDDGAAAGLADAILALKIVCAADLKEANISVAADTDGDKKIGIHEVLYILRKLAGL
;
A
#
# COMPACT_ATOMS: atom_id res chain seq x y z
N MET A 1 31.50 -9.53 -5.88
CA MET A 1 31.00 -10.92 -5.95
C MET A 1 29.98 -11.04 -4.84
N SER A 2 28.68 -11.17 -5.16
CA SER A 2 27.64 -11.34 -4.14
C SER A 2 27.59 -12.81 -3.74
N GLU A 3 28.23 -13.15 -2.62
CA GLU A 3 28.13 -14.48 -2.04
C GLU A 3 26.70 -14.67 -1.49
N SER A 4 25.98 -15.66 -2.02
CA SER A 4 24.73 -16.11 -1.43
C SER A 4 25.01 -16.78 -0.09
N ALA A 5 24.01 -16.84 0.80
CA ALA A 5 24.15 -17.62 2.04
C ALA A 5 24.41 -19.11 1.71
N PRO A 6 25.19 -19.82 2.54
CA PRO A 6 25.52 -21.22 2.31
C PRO A 6 24.25 -22.08 2.12
N GLY A 7 24.18 -22.83 1.02
CA GLY A 7 23.09 -23.75 0.70
C GLY A 7 21.93 -23.16 -0.12
N LYS A 8 21.96 -21.87 -0.47
CA LYS A 8 20.95 -21.25 -1.34
C LYS A 8 21.60 -20.64 -2.58
N SER A 9 21.10 -21.00 -3.75
CA SER A 9 21.60 -20.48 -5.04
C SER A 9 20.83 -19.25 -5.51
N HIS A 10 19.55 -19.13 -5.14
CA HIS A 10 18.70 -18.04 -5.60
C HIS A 10 17.52 -17.79 -4.63
N VAL A 11 17.21 -16.53 -4.34
CA VAL A 11 16.07 -16.13 -3.50
C VAL A 11 15.37 -14.96 -4.21
N TRP A 12 14.05 -15.04 -4.36
CA TRP A 12 13.26 -14.00 -5.02
C TRP A 12 11.91 -13.83 -4.35
N ALA A 13 11.27 -12.69 -4.57
CA ALA A 13 9.89 -12.45 -4.21
C ALA A 13 9.04 -12.19 -5.46
N GLU A 14 7.85 -12.77 -5.51
CA GLU A 14 6.82 -12.45 -6.49
C GLU A 14 5.78 -11.55 -5.85
N ILE A 15 5.33 -10.54 -6.59
CA ILE A 15 4.46 -9.47 -6.09
C ILE A 15 3.15 -9.51 -6.87
N ARG A 16 2.06 -9.74 -6.14
CA ARG A 16 0.70 -9.65 -6.66
C ARG A 16 0.13 -8.28 -6.30
N GLU A 17 -0.30 -7.55 -7.32
CA GLU A 17 -0.95 -6.25 -7.17
C GLU A 17 -2.33 -6.39 -6.51
N PRO A 18 -2.83 -5.30 -5.88
CA PRO A 18 -4.21 -5.19 -5.42
C PRO A 18 -5.19 -5.54 -6.55
N GLU A 19 -6.32 -6.14 -6.18
CA GLU A 19 -7.46 -6.43 -7.08
C GLU A 19 -7.16 -7.33 -8.28
N MET A 20 -5.95 -7.90 -8.38
CA MET A 20 -5.66 -8.88 -9.42
C MET A 20 -6.58 -10.09 -9.25
N VAL A 21 -7.58 -10.22 -10.10
CA VAL A 21 -8.47 -11.38 -10.15
C VAL A 21 -7.77 -12.49 -10.93
N LEU A 22 -7.66 -13.66 -10.32
CA LEU A 22 -7.35 -14.88 -11.06
C LEU A 22 -8.71 -15.47 -11.43
N GLU A 23 -9.07 -15.43 -12.70
CA GLU A 23 -10.31 -16.08 -13.14
C GLU A 23 -10.22 -17.58 -12.78
N GLN A 24 -11.28 -18.11 -12.16
CA GLN A 24 -11.30 -19.49 -11.68
C GLN A 24 -11.16 -20.50 -12.82
N GLU A 25 -10.63 -21.67 -12.45
CA GLU A 25 -10.39 -22.85 -13.27
C GLU A 25 -11.50 -23.13 -14.30
N GLY A 26 -11.18 -22.85 -15.56
CA GLY A 26 -11.76 -23.49 -16.73
C GLY A 26 -10.66 -24.21 -17.52
N GLU A 27 -11.01 -24.89 -18.62
CA GLU A 27 -10.07 -25.65 -19.47
C GLU A 27 -8.86 -24.84 -20.00
N ASN A 28 -8.87 -23.52 -19.83
CA ASN A 28 -7.77 -22.62 -20.18
C ASN A 28 -7.08 -22.09 -18.93
N GLN A 29 -6.06 -22.81 -18.46
CA GLN A 29 -5.18 -22.38 -17.38
C GLN A 29 -4.54 -21.03 -17.75
N GLN A 30 -4.89 -19.95 -17.05
CA GLN A 30 -4.28 -18.64 -17.28
C GLN A 30 -2.89 -18.60 -16.65
N THR A 31 -1.87 -18.40 -17.48
CA THR A 31 -0.52 -18.13 -16.99
C THR A 31 -0.43 -16.66 -16.61
N VAL A 32 -0.43 -16.36 -15.31
CA VAL A 32 -0.23 -14.99 -14.81
C VAL A 32 1.25 -14.77 -14.55
N VAL A 33 1.86 -13.86 -15.30
CA VAL A 33 3.23 -13.43 -15.07
C VAL A 33 3.24 -12.39 -13.96
N LEU A 34 3.66 -12.79 -12.76
CA LEU A 34 3.83 -11.87 -11.64
C LEU A 34 5.12 -11.07 -11.78
N LYS A 35 5.15 -9.88 -11.16
CA LYS A 35 6.39 -9.11 -11.04
C LYS A 35 7.29 -9.82 -10.03
N SER A 36 8.54 -10.07 -10.42
CA SER A 36 9.52 -10.73 -9.55
C SER A 36 10.68 -9.82 -9.22
N VAL A 37 11.19 -9.90 -8.00
CA VAL A 37 12.37 -9.18 -7.53
C VAL A 37 13.36 -10.15 -6.90
N ASN A 38 14.62 -10.07 -7.31
CA ASN A 38 15.68 -10.90 -6.76
C ASN A 38 16.15 -10.32 -5.43
N LEU A 39 16.29 -11.17 -4.40
CA LEU A 39 16.82 -10.75 -3.10
C LEU A 39 18.30 -11.06 -3.01
N ALA A 40 19.07 -10.09 -2.53
CA ALA A 40 20.50 -10.25 -2.24
C ALA A 40 20.72 -10.63 -0.78
N TRP A 41 21.74 -11.44 -0.51
CA TRP A 41 22.13 -11.74 0.86
C TRP A 41 22.86 -10.55 1.48
N ASN A 42 22.34 -10.05 2.60
CA ASN A 42 23.02 -9.07 3.45
C ASN A 42 23.67 -9.81 4.64
N PRO A 43 25.01 -9.96 4.67
CA PRO A 43 25.69 -10.67 5.74
C PRO A 43 25.70 -9.93 7.08
N ALA A 44 25.58 -8.59 7.08
CA ALA A 44 25.57 -7.80 8.31
C ALA A 44 24.29 -8.02 9.11
N GLU A 45 23.15 -8.10 8.42
CA GLU A 45 21.82 -8.30 9.00
C GLU A 45 21.37 -9.76 8.98
N SER A 46 22.19 -10.66 8.42
CA SER A 46 21.90 -12.09 8.26
C SER A 46 20.53 -12.36 7.61
N ARG A 47 20.18 -11.59 6.58
CA ARG A 47 18.90 -11.71 5.87
C ARG A 47 19.01 -11.46 4.38
N TYR A 48 18.02 -11.96 3.63
CA TYR A 48 17.84 -11.64 2.23
C TYR A 48 16.98 -10.38 2.08
N GLU A 49 17.42 -9.42 1.28
CA GLU A 49 16.72 -8.15 1.08
C GLU A 49 16.89 -7.61 -0.34
N SER A 50 15.96 -6.74 -0.74
CA SER A 50 16.00 -5.97 -1.98
C SER A 50 15.17 -4.71 -1.80
N GLU A 51 15.48 -3.70 -2.60
CA GLU A 51 14.62 -2.53 -2.75
C GLU A 51 13.59 -2.78 -3.85
N TYR A 52 12.34 -2.37 -3.60
CA TYR A 52 11.27 -2.39 -4.60
C TYR A 52 10.40 -1.15 -4.45
N ALA A 53 10.43 -0.28 -5.46
CA ALA A 53 9.73 1.01 -5.45
C ALA A 53 8.42 1.01 -6.27
N ALA A 54 8.11 -0.06 -7.02
CA ALA A 54 7.02 -0.06 -8.00
C ALA A 54 5.64 -0.43 -7.41
N PHE A 55 5.40 -0.12 -6.13
CA PHE A 55 4.08 -0.20 -5.51
C PHE A 55 3.25 1.02 -5.94
N MET A 56 2.65 0.99 -7.13
CA MET A 56 1.96 2.16 -7.70
C MET A 56 0.48 2.26 -7.29
N LYS A 57 -0.24 1.15 -7.16
CA LYS A 57 -1.67 1.10 -6.85
C LYS A 57 -1.94 1.12 -5.34
N SER A 58 -3.04 1.73 -4.92
CA SER A 58 -3.53 1.61 -3.56
C SER A 58 -4.07 0.20 -3.30
N GLY A 59 -4.08 -0.21 -2.03
CA GLY A 59 -4.64 -1.49 -1.59
C GLY A 59 -3.60 -2.51 -1.12
N LYS A 60 -4.06 -3.76 -0.98
CA LYS A 60 -3.28 -4.85 -0.40
C LYS A 60 -2.48 -5.60 -1.46
N TYR A 61 -1.16 -5.46 -1.39
CA TYR A 61 -0.22 -6.31 -2.12
C TYR A 61 0.00 -7.63 -1.38
N SER A 62 0.13 -8.72 -2.12
CA SER A 62 0.63 -10.00 -1.57
C SER A 62 2.03 -10.27 -2.11
N LEU A 63 2.95 -10.56 -1.20
CA LEU A 63 4.34 -10.92 -1.52
C LEU A 63 4.53 -12.41 -1.26
N PHE A 64 5.14 -13.11 -2.20
CA PHE A 64 5.45 -14.54 -2.10
C PHE A 64 6.95 -14.72 -2.20
N PHE A 65 7.58 -15.15 -1.13
CA PHE A 65 9.04 -15.33 -1.04
C PHE A 65 9.41 -16.78 -1.31
N TYR A 66 10.35 -16.99 -2.22
CA TYR A 66 10.85 -18.30 -2.61
C TYR A 66 12.37 -18.38 -2.42
N ALA A 67 12.86 -19.58 -2.18
CA ALA A 67 14.28 -19.88 -2.20
C ALA A 67 14.54 -21.15 -3.03
N LYS A 68 15.60 -21.13 -3.83
CA LYS A 68 16.09 -22.28 -4.58
C LYS A 68 17.45 -22.70 -4.01
N GLY A 69 17.57 -23.96 -3.67
CA GLY A 69 18.83 -24.58 -3.24
C GLY A 69 19.80 -24.76 -4.41
N GLU A 70 21.04 -25.12 -4.11
CA GLU A 70 22.05 -25.43 -5.14
C GLU A 70 21.69 -26.68 -5.96
N ASN A 71 20.97 -27.61 -5.36
CA ASN A 71 20.41 -28.80 -6.02
C ASN A 71 19.22 -28.49 -6.95
N GLY A 72 18.83 -27.23 -7.08
CA GLY A 72 17.73 -26.77 -7.91
C GLY A 72 16.34 -26.93 -7.31
N VAL A 73 16.22 -27.48 -6.09
CA VAL A 73 14.94 -27.63 -5.39
C VAL A 73 14.45 -26.26 -4.90
N ILE A 74 13.19 -25.96 -5.17
CA ILE A 74 12.54 -24.72 -4.74
C ILE A 74 11.77 -24.99 -3.44
N SER A 75 11.90 -24.10 -2.47
CA SER A 75 11.20 -24.18 -1.20
C SER A 75 9.69 -23.91 -1.38
N PRO A 76 8.84 -24.36 -0.43
CA PRO A 76 7.55 -23.73 -0.23
C PRO A 76 7.73 -22.21 -0.06
N PHE A 77 6.78 -21.43 -0.57
CA PHE A 77 6.84 -19.98 -0.41
C PHE A 77 6.36 -19.55 0.98
N VAL A 78 6.87 -18.40 1.42
CA VAL A 78 6.29 -17.66 2.54
C VAL A 78 5.49 -16.50 1.98
N LYS A 79 4.29 -16.25 2.51
CA LYS A 79 3.42 -15.16 2.07
C LYS A 79 3.39 -14.04 3.10
N GLU A 80 3.61 -12.82 2.64
CA GLU A 80 3.36 -11.60 3.42
C GLU A 80 2.41 -10.66 2.70
N SER A 81 1.92 -9.65 3.43
CA SER A 81 1.06 -8.61 2.87
C SER A 81 1.60 -7.23 3.20
N LEU A 82 1.63 -6.37 2.18
CA LEU A 82 1.91 -4.95 2.33
C LEU A 82 0.65 -4.19 1.96
N TYR A 83 0.25 -3.23 2.78
CA TYR A 83 -0.82 -2.31 2.44
C TYR A 83 -0.22 -0.98 1.99
N LYS A 84 -0.50 -0.59 0.75
CA LYS A 84 -0.26 0.77 0.30
C LYS A 84 -1.56 1.53 0.48
N ALA A 85 -1.58 2.49 1.39
CA ALA A 85 -2.70 3.40 1.50
C ALA A 85 -2.93 4.07 0.13
N GLU A 86 -4.19 4.33 -0.19
CA GLU A 86 -4.46 5.31 -1.22
C GLU A 86 -3.74 6.59 -0.84
N ALA A 87 -3.16 7.27 -1.84
CA ALA A 87 -2.72 8.64 -1.60
C ALA A 87 -4.01 9.38 -1.30
N GLY A 88 -4.36 9.51 -0.02
CA GLY A 88 -5.65 10.05 0.36
C GLY A 88 -5.80 11.41 -0.30
N MET A 89 -7.00 11.67 -0.79
CA MET A 89 -7.23 12.91 -1.52
C MET A 89 -7.12 14.06 -0.53
N PRO A 90 -6.33 15.10 -0.83
CA PRO A 90 -6.33 16.29 0.01
C PRO A 90 -7.76 16.79 0.18
N GLY A 91 -8.22 16.91 1.43
CA GLY A 91 -9.59 17.26 1.80
C GLY A 91 -10.61 16.12 1.87
N ASP A 92 -10.26 14.85 1.64
CA ASP A 92 -11.09 13.66 1.94
C ASP A 92 -10.92 13.29 3.41
N VAL A 93 -11.74 13.88 4.27
CA VAL A 93 -11.63 13.80 5.73
C VAL A 93 -12.28 12.52 6.24
N ASN A 94 -13.35 12.05 5.59
CA ASN A 94 -14.09 10.86 6.00
C ASN A 94 -13.52 9.54 5.46
N ASP A 95 -12.47 9.60 4.64
CA ASP A 95 -11.77 8.45 4.03
C ASP A 95 -12.70 7.62 3.13
N ASP A 96 -13.65 8.28 2.44
CA ASP A 96 -14.59 7.60 1.55
C ASP A 96 -14.04 7.38 0.13
N GLY A 97 -12.84 7.90 -0.15
CA GLY A 97 -12.17 7.76 -1.44
C GLY A 97 -12.80 8.62 -2.54
N ALA A 98 -13.73 9.52 -2.21
CA ALA A 98 -14.28 10.50 -3.14
C ALA A 98 -13.48 11.82 -3.10
N ALA A 99 -13.73 12.67 -4.09
CA ALA A 99 -13.21 14.03 -4.06
C ALA A 99 -13.85 14.81 -2.90
N ALA A 100 -13.03 15.63 -2.22
CA ALA A 100 -13.42 16.48 -1.10
C ALA A 100 -14.81 17.12 -1.26
N GLY A 101 -15.73 16.70 -0.40
CA GLY A 101 -17.16 16.99 -0.48
C GLY A 101 -17.72 17.75 0.72
N LEU A 102 -19.03 17.98 0.70
CA LEU A 102 -19.71 18.63 1.84
C LEU A 102 -19.65 17.77 3.11
N ALA A 103 -19.62 16.43 2.97
CA ALA A 103 -19.46 15.51 4.09
C ALA A 103 -18.12 15.74 4.80
N ASP A 104 -17.04 15.90 4.05
CA ASP A 104 -15.71 16.20 4.56
C ASP A 104 -15.65 17.56 5.25
N ALA A 105 -16.24 18.59 4.65
CA ALA A 105 -16.30 19.93 5.25
C ALA A 105 -17.03 19.91 6.60
N ILE A 106 -18.14 19.17 6.69
CA ILE A 106 -18.91 19.02 7.93
C ILE A 106 -18.09 18.25 8.97
N LEU A 107 -17.40 17.19 8.58
CA LEU A 107 -16.57 16.41 9.50
C LEU A 107 -15.37 17.22 10.00
N ALA A 108 -14.67 17.95 9.13
CA ALA A 108 -13.60 18.86 9.51
C ALA A 108 -14.09 19.97 10.48
N LEU A 109 -15.28 20.54 10.24
CA LEU A 109 -15.90 21.49 11.17
C LEU A 109 -16.20 20.87 12.53
N LYS A 110 -16.72 19.63 12.57
CA LYS A 110 -16.94 18.90 13.82
C LYS A 110 -15.64 18.69 14.60
N ILE A 111 -14.54 18.36 13.91
CA ILE A 111 -13.21 18.22 14.50
C ILE A 111 -12.76 19.56 15.12
N VAL A 112 -12.86 20.66 14.37
CA VAL A 112 -12.49 22.00 14.85
C VAL A 112 -13.31 22.43 16.07
N CYS A 113 -14.59 22.07 16.11
CA CYS A 113 -15.48 22.35 17.23
C CYS A 113 -15.28 21.42 18.44
N ALA A 114 -14.32 20.48 18.38
CA ALA A 114 -14.12 19.44 19.38
C ALA A 114 -15.42 18.67 19.71
N ALA A 115 -16.26 18.45 18.69
CA ALA A 115 -17.47 17.66 18.83
C ALA A 115 -17.12 16.19 19.14
N ASP A 116 -18.06 15.44 19.69
CA ASP A 116 -17.88 14.00 19.93
C ASP A 116 -17.80 13.26 18.57
N LEU A 117 -16.67 12.62 18.29
CA LEU A 117 -16.34 11.98 17.00
C LEU A 117 -16.43 10.45 17.06
N LYS A 118 -17.15 9.89 18.04
CA LYS A 118 -17.09 8.48 18.46
C LYS A 118 -17.11 7.38 17.39
N GLU A 119 -17.42 7.67 16.13
CA GLU A 119 -17.44 6.70 15.03
C GLU A 119 -16.93 7.26 13.69
N ALA A 120 -16.23 8.41 13.69
CA ALA A 120 -15.68 8.97 12.46
C ALA A 120 -14.33 8.31 12.10
N ASN A 121 -14.25 7.73 10.89
CA ASN A 121 -12.95 7.50 10.26
C ASN A 121 -12.41 8.86 9.83
N ILE A 122 -11.21 9.21 10.30
CA ILE A 122 -10.56 10.48 9.98
C ILE A 122 -9.29 10.17 9.22
N SER A 123 -9.22 10.58 7.96
CA SER A 123 -8.04 10.37 7.14
C SER A 123 -6.95 11.38 7.50
N VAL A 124 -5.75 10.89 7.85
CA VAL A 124 -4.58 11.76 8.06
C VAL A 124 -4.13 12.39 6.73
N ALA A 125 -4.46 11.76 5.60
CA ALA A 125 -4.16 12.29 4.28
C ALA A 125 -5.06 13.47 3.86
N ALA A 126 -6.11 13.77 4.64
CA ALA A 126 -6.95 14.93 4.42
C ALA A 126 -6.27 16.26 4.75
N ASP A 127 -5.17 16.21 5.53
CA ASP A 127 -4.32 17.36 5.85
C ASP A 127 -3.78 17.99 4.57
N THR A 128 -4.11 19.27 4.38
CA THR A 128 -3.82 20.00 3.15
C THR A 128 -2.63 20.94 3.24
N ASP A 129 -2.15 21.24 4.46
CA ASP A 129 -1.03 22.15 4.70
C ASP A 129 0.20 21.47 5.35
N GLY A 130 0.08 20.20 5.72
CA GLY A 130 1.16 19.36 6.23
C GLY A 130 1.45 19.57 7.71
N ASP A 131 0.56 20.24 8.46
CA ASP A 131 0.73 20.48 9.90
C ASP A 131 0.38 19.26 10.78
N LYS A 132 -0.07 18.15 10.14
CA LYS A 132 -0.50 16.88 10.72
C LYS A 132 -1.77 17.00 11.57
N LYS A 133 -2.62 17.97 11.29
CA LYS A 133 -3.92 18.17 11.94
C LYS A 133 -5.00 18.37 10.88
N ILE A 134 -6.24 18.16 11.32
CA ILE A 134 -7.42 18.57 10.57
C ILE A 134 -7.99 19.78 11.29
N GLY A 135 -7.85 20.95 10.68
CA GLY A 135 -8.17 22.23 11.28
C GLY A 135 -9.09 23.09 10.41
N ILE A 136 -9.14 24.38 10.73
CA ILE A 136 -9.89 25.35 9.92
C ILE A 136 -9.31 25.47 8.51
N HIS A 137 -8.04 25.11 8.32
CA HIS A 137 -7.38 25.13 7.02
C HIS A 137 -8.05 24.14 6.06
N GLU A 138 -8.22 22.89 6.49
CA GLU A 138 -8.89 21.83 5.70
C GLU A 138 -10.33 22.22 5.40
N VAL A 139 -11.05 22.80 6.37
CA VAL A 139 -12.42 23.32 6.14
C VAL A 139 -12.43 24.35 5.00
N LEU A 140 -11.51 25.32 5.02
CA LEU A 140 -11.43 26.35 4.00
C LEU A 140 -11.02 25.77 2.65
N TYR A 141 -10.08 24.82 2.62
CA TYR A 141 -9.67 24.12 1.41
C TYR A 141 -10.87 23.43 0.75
N ILE A 142 -11.63 22.64 1.50
CA ILE A 142 -12.79 21.89 0.99
C ILE A 142 -13.88 22.85 0.50
N LEU A 143 -14.20 23.91 1.26
CA LEU A 143 -15.22 24.89 0.87
C LEU A 143 -14.83 25.67 -0.40
N ARG A 144 -13.55 26.00 -0.58
CA ARG A 144 -13.06 26.63 -1.81
C ARG A 144 -13.23 25.69 -3.01
N LYS A 145 -12.85 24.42 -2.86
CA LYS A 145 -13.05 23.40 -3.89
C LYS A 145 -14.52 23.26 -4.29
N LEU A 146 -15.43 23.20 -3.31
CA LEU A 146 -16.87 23.14 -3.55
C LEU A 146 -17.42 24.40 -4.24
N ALA A 147 -16.83 25.57 -3.97
CA ALA A 147 -17.16 26.82 -4.63
C ALA A 147 -16.54 26.98 -6.03
N GLY A 148 -15.69 26.04 -6.47
CA GLY A 148 -14.95 26.13 -7.73
C GLY A 148 -13.82 27.15 -7.72
N LEU A 149 -13.24 27.41 -6.53
CA LEU A 149 -12.12 28.34 -6.30
C LEU A 149 -10.78 27.62 -6.14
#